data_AF-A0A497KDS6-F1
#
_entry.id   AF-A0A497KDS6-F1
#
_cell.length_a   1.000
_cell.length_b   1.000
_cell.length_c   1.000
_cell.angle_alpha   90.00
_cell.angle_beta   90.00
_cell.angle_gamma   90.00
#
_symmetry.space_group_name_H-M   'P 1'
#
loop_
_entity.id
_entity.type
_entity.pdbx_description
1 polymer ?
#
loop_
_entity_poly.entity_id
_entity_poly.type
_entity_poly.pdbx_seq_one_letter_code
_entity_poly.pdbx_strand_id
1 'polypeptide(L)'
;MIDAPINGVKGALGTYLVSGAKTAVIDPGPTSQAEGVISRLGKLGLKNLDWVLATHIHLDHAGGSWLLLKEYPESILHCHPKGAAHMVDPSKLREGAERLFGDRILEYGAIKGVPKNRVQLSRDLEIIHPDGASFELHWTPG
;
A
#
# COMPACT_ATOMS: atom_id res chain seq x y z
N MET A 1 7.09 -12.25 4.17
CA MET A 1 5.98 -12.07 3.22
C MET A 1 4.68 -12.49 3.91
N ILE A 2 3.64 -11.68 3.77
CA ILE A 2 2.26 -11.93 4.18
C ILE A 2 1.47 -12.19 2.90
N ASP A 3 0.86 -13.37 2.80
CA ASP A 3 -0.03 -13.71 1.69
C ASP A 3 -1.26 -12.78 1.70
N ALA A 4 -1.58 -12.19 0.55
CA ALA A 4 -2.71 -11.30 0.34
C ALA A 4 -3.63 -11.90 -0.75
N PRO A 5 -4.40 -12.94 -0.44
CA PRO A 5 -5.17 -13.67 -1.44
C PRO A 5 -6.26 -12.78 -2.04
N ILE A 6 -6.42 -12.80 -3.36
CA ILE A 6 -7.54 -12.13 -4.05
C ILE A 6 -8.40 -13.20 -4.72
N ASN A 7 -9.73 -13.09 -4.60
CA ASN A 7 -10.68 -14.03 -5.20
C ASN A 7 -10.44 -15.50 -4.82
N GLY A 8 -9.96 -15.76 -3.61
CA GLY A 8 -9.66 -17.11 -3.11
C GLY A 8 -8.35 -17.71 -3.63
N VAL A 9 -7.58 -16.99 -4.45
CA VAL A 9 -6.28 -17.44 -4.98
C VAL A 9 -5.17 -17.04 -4.02
N LYS A 10 -4.60 -18.03 -3.33
CA LYS A 10 -3.41 -17.85 -2.47
C LYS A 10 -2.17 -17.58 -3.30
N GLY A 11 -1.28 -16.74 -2.80
CA GLY A 11 -0.02 -16.39 -3.45
C GLY A 11 -0.18 -15.51 -4.70
N ALA A 12 -1.39 -15.01 -4.98
CA ALA A 12 -1.63 -14.10 -6.09
C ALA A 12 -0.99 -12.72 -5.87
N LEU A 13 -1.02 -12.24 -4.62
CA LEU A 13 -0.39 -11.00 -4.20
C LEU A 13 0.36 -11.24 -2.89
N GLY A 14 1.41 -10.43 -2.67
CA GLY A 14 2.25 -10.54 -1.50
C GLY A 14 2.53 -9.17 -0.91
N THR A 15 2.23 -9.03 0.38
CA THR A 15 2.61 -7.87 1.18
C THR A 15 3.89 -8.20 1.96
N TYR A 16 4.84 -7.28 2.01
CA TYR A 16 6.09 -7.48 2.72
C TYR A 16 6.17 -6.58 3.94
N LEU A 17 6.63 -7.13 5.06
CA LEU A 17 6.95 -6.37 6.26
C LEU A 17 8.48 -6.28 6.38
N VAL A 18 8.97 -5.06 6.55
CA VAL A 18 10.31 -4.75 7.05
C VAL A 18 10.16 -4.35 8.51
N SER A 19 10.86 -5.03 9.41
CA SER A 19 10.73 -4.85 10.86
C SER A 19 12.10 -4.59 11.48
N GLY A 20 12.19 -3.54 12.30
CA GLY A 20 13.37 -3.10 13.05
C GLY A 20 13.05 -1.79 13.79
N ALA A 21 14.04 -0.95 14.09
CA ALA A 21 13.82 0.38 14.68
C ALA A 21 12.92 1.30 13.83
N LYS A 22 12.88 1.05 12.51
CA LYS A 22 11.91 1.63 11.58
C LYS A 22 11.20 0.52 10.81
N THR A 23 9.90 0.65 10.64
CA THR A 23 9.03 -0.40 10.07
C THR A 23 8.35 0.05 8.79
N ALA A 24 8.26 -0.87 7.82
CA ALA A 24 7.60 -0.58 6.55
C ALA A 24 6.76 -1.75 6.07
N VAL A 25 5.62 -1.44 5.46
CA VAL A 25 4.84 -2.36 4.65
C VAL A 25 5.08 -2.01 3.19
N ILE A 26 5.56 -2.97 2.41
CA ILE A 26 5.72 -2.82 0.95
C ILE A 26 4.57 -3.57 0.28
N ASP A 27 3.91 -2.89 -0.67
CA ASP A 27 2.83 -3.44 -1.47
C ASP A 27 1.62 -3.92 -0.62
N PRO A 28 0.83 -2.98 -0.07
CA PRO A 28 -0.22 -3.27 0.91
C PRO A 28 -1.41 -4.08 0.37
N GLY A 29 -1.43 -4.41 -0.92
CA GLY A 29 -2.50 -5.20 -1.51
C GLY A 29 -3.80 -4.41 -1.74
N PRO A 30 -4.90 -5.09 -2.07
CA PRO A 30 -6.23 -4.49 -2.14
C PRO A 30 -6.83 -4.22 -0.76
N THR A 31 -7.78 -3.31 -0.72
CA THR A 31 -8.52 -3.00 0.53
C THR A 31 -9.19 -4.24 1.11
N SER A 32 -9.70 -5.14 0.28
CA SER A 32 -10.35 -6.37 0.71
C SER A 32 -9.45 -7.30 1.54
N GLN A 33 -8.12 -7.15 1.45
CA GLN A 33 -7.15 -7.93 2.23
C GLN A 33 -6.50 -7.16 3.38
N ALA A 34 -6.71 -5.85 3.45
CA ALA A 34 -6.00 -4.99 4.39
C ALA A 34 -6.29 -5.34 5.86
N GLU A 35 -7.51 -5.75 6.23
CA GLU A 35 -7.81 -6.23 7.59
C GLU A 35 -7.04 -7.51 7.93
N GLY A 36 -6.89 -8.43 6.98
CA GLY A 36 -6.10 -9.64 7.13
C GLY A 36 -4.61 -9.32 7.32
N VAL A 37 -4.08 -8.39 6.54
CA VAL A 37 -2.71 -7.87 6.69
C VAL A 37 -2.53 -7.27 8.09
N ILE A 38 -3.39 -6.34 8.51
CA ILE A 38 -3.36 -5.71 9.84
C ILE A 38 -3.38 -6.76 10.96
N SER A 39 -4.28 -7.74 10.87
CA SER A 39 -4.36 -8.82 11.85
C SER A 39 -3.04 -9.61 11.95
N ARG A 40 -2.39 -9.89 10.81
CA ARG A 40 -1.09 -10.57 10.80
C ARG A 40 0.03 -9.70 11.37
N LEU A 41 0.06 -8.40 11.04
CA LEU A 41 1.02 -7.46 11.61
C LEU A 41 0.89 -7.41 13.14
N GLY A 42 -0.33 -7.35 13.66
CA GLY A 42 -0.61 -7.41 15.10
C GLY A 42 -0.12 -8.71 15.76
N LYS A 43 -0.31 -9.87 15.10
CA LYS A 43 0.22 -11.17 15.58
C LYS A 43 1.75 -11.24 15.59
N LEU A 44 2.41 -10.46 14.73
CA LEU A 44 3.87 -10.29 14.73
C LEU A 44 4.35 -9.26 15.77
N GLY A 45 3.44 -8.69 16.56
CA GLY A 45 3.75 -7.72 17.61
C GLY A 45 4.01 -6.31 17.09
N LEU A 46 3.65 -6.00 15.85
CA LEU A 46 3.83 -4.67 15.27
C LEU A 46 2.89 -3.67 15.95
N LYS A 47 3.47 -2.71 16.68
CA LYS A 47 2.72 -1.64 17.35
C LYS A 47 2.66 -0.34 16.55
N ASN A 48 3.71 -0.06 15.78
CA ASN A 48 3.86 1.16 14.99
C ASN A 48 4.31 0.81 13.57
N LEU A 49 3.83 1.57 12.60
CA LEU A 49 4.22 1.48 11.19
C LEU A 49 4.76 2.84 10.74
N ASP A 50 6.02 2.95 10.35
CA ASP A 50 6.57 4.22 9.84
C ASP A 50 6.12 4.47 8.40
N TRP A 51 6.17 3.44 7.55
CA TRP A 51 5.90 3.61 6.12
C TRP A 51 4.98 2.55 5.51
N VAL A 52 4.14 3.00 4.61
CA VAL A 52 3.55 2.16 3.55
C VAL A 52 4.23 2.55 2.24
N LEU A 53 4.97 1.61 1.65
CA LEU A 53 5.72 1.79 0.42
C LEU A 53 4.93 1.17 -0.74
N ALA A 54 4.35 2.01 -1.59
CA ALA A 54 3.61 1.55 -2.76
C ALA A 54 4.56 1.34 -3.94
N THR A 55 4.52 0.15 -4.55
CA THR A 55 5.25 -0.15 -5.79
C THR A 55 4.66 0.65 -6.96
N HIS A 56 3.33 0.67 -7.04
CA HIS A 56 2.53 1.51 -7.92
C HIS A 56 1.10 1.64 -7.36
N ILE A 57 0.24 2.44 -7.99
CA ILE A 57 -1.05 2.89 -7.41
C ILE A 57 -2.28 2.05 -7.79
N HIS A 58 -2.12 0.89 -8.43
CA HIS A 58 -3.28 0.06 -8.79
C HIS A 58 -3.97 -0.50 -7.54
N LEU A 59 -5.26 -0.83 -7.68
CA LEU A 59 -6.12 -1.19 -6.55
C LEU A 59 -5.66 -2.48 -5.85
N ASP A 60 -5.13 -3.45 -6.60
CA ASP A 60 -4.51 -4.69 -6.11
C ASP A 60 -3.21 -4.47 -5.35
N HIS A 61 -2.54 -3.34 -5.52
CA HIS A 61 -1.22 -3.10 -4.93
C HIS A 61 -1.24 -2.02 -3.84
N ALA A 62 -1.96 -0.92 -4.07
CA ALA A 62 -2.01 0.22 -3.16
C ALA A 62 -3.37 0.42 -2.47
N GLY A 63 -4.40 -0.36 -2.83
CA GLY A 63 -5.76 -0.16 -2.31
C GLY A 63 -5.84 -0.26 -0.78
N GLY A 64 -5.04 -1.12 -0.16
CA GLY A 64 -4.98 -1.30 1.29
C GLY A 64 -4.35 -0.14 2.06
N SER A 65 -3.69 0.80 1.37
CA SER A 65 -2.94 1.90 2.00
C SER A 65 -3.79 2.72 2.96
N TRP A 66 -5.01 3.09 2.57
CA TRP A 66 -5.85 3.96 3.39
C TRP A 66 -6.24 3.31 4.71
N LEU A 67 -6.46 1.98 4.72
CA LEU A 67 -6.85 1.27 5.92
C LEU A 67 -5.64 1.06 6.85
N LEU A 68 -4.46 0.78 6.29
CA LEU A 68 -3.21 0.76 7.06
C LEU A 68 -2.90 2.11 7.69
N LEU A 69 -3.04 3.22 6.95
CA LEU A 69 -2.82 4.55 7.50
C LEU A 69 -3.85 4.89 8.60
N LYS A 70 -5.09 4.40 8.47
CA LYS A 70 -6.10 4.54 9.53
C LYS A 70 -5.71 3.79 10.80
N GLU A 71 -5.22 2.55 10.67
CA GLU A 71 -4.80 1.70 11.79
C GLU A 71 -3.50 2.18 12.46
N TYR A 72 -2.57 2.73 11.67
CA TYR A 72 -1.29 3.24 12.12
C TYR A 72 -1.20 4.74 11.83
N PRO A 73 -1.66 5.62 12.75
CA PRO A 73 -1.84 7.06 12.48
C PRO A 73 -0.56 7.83 12.13
N GLU A 74 0.59 7.35 12.60
CA GLU A 74 1.90 7.96 12.33
C GLU A 74 2.51 7.53 10.99
N SER A 75 1.90 6.55 10.31
CA SER A 75 2.44 6.01 9.07
C SER A 75 2.35 7.00 7.91
N ILE A 76 3.35 7.00 7.04
CA ILE A 76 3.37 7.80 5.81
C ILE A 76 3.29 6.89 4.60
N LEU A 77 2.41 7.22 3.66
CA LEU A 77 2.38 6.59 2.34
C LEU A 77 3.49 7.19 1.48
N HIS A 78 4.46 6.36 1.09
CA HIS A 78 5.50 6.71 0.16
C HIS A 78 5.14 6.18 -1.23
N CYS A 79 5.01 7.07 -2.22
CA CYS A 79 4.63 6.66 -3.58
C CYS A 79 5.23 7.58 -4.66
N HIS A 80 5.21 7.12 -5.90
CA HIS A 80 5.69 7.87 -7.05
C HIS A 80 4.90 9.17 -7.25
N PRO A 81 5.54 10.31 -7.62
CA PRO A 81 4.87 11.60 -7.82
C PRO A 81 3.65 11.56 -8.75
N LYS A 82 3.74 10.83 -9.88
CA LYS A 82 2.63 10.62 -10.82
C LYS A 82 1.38 9.97 -10.18
N GLY A 83 1.57 9.15 -9.15
CA GLY A 83 0.48 8.44 -8.49
C GLY A 83 -0.08 9.17 -7.26
N ALA A 84 0.67 10.10 -6.67
CA ALA A 84 0.32 10.71 -5.39
C ALA A 84 -1.04 11.42 -5.38
N ALA A 85 -1.39 12.14 -6.45
CA ALA A 85 -2.68 12.81 -6.54
C ALA A 85 -3.86 11.82 -6.51
N HIS A 86 -3.68 10.64 -7.12
CA HIS A 86 -4.68 9.57 -7.12
C HIS A 86 -4.80 8.88 -5.76
N MET A 87 -3.72 8.82 -4.98
CA MET A 87 -3.78 8.28 -3.62
C MET A 87 -4.52 9.23 -2.67
N VAL A 88 -4.46 10.53 -2.90
CA VAL A 88 -5.23 11.52 -2.13
C VAL A 88 -6.70 11.54 -2.57
N ASP A 89 -6.95 11.58 -3.87
CA ASP A 89 -8.28 11.51 -4.48
C ASP A 89 -8.33 10.37 -5.52
N PRO A 90 -8.90 9.21 -5.15
CA PRO A 90 -8.92 8.05 -6.02
C PRO A 90 -10.07 8.07 -7.03
N SER A 91 -10.81 9.18 -7.19
CA SER A 91 -11.95 9.28 -8.12
C SER A 91 -11.63 8.77 -9.53
N LYS A 92 -10.49 9.19 -10.09
CA LYS A 92 -10.02 8.73 -11.42
C LYS A 92 -9.61 7.26 -11.45
N LEU A 93 -8.99 6.75 -10.38
CA LEU A 93 -8.64 5.32 -10.27
C LEU A 93 -9.90 4.47 -10.23
N ARG A 94 -10.87 4.89 -9.44
CA ARG A 94 -12.19 4.25 -9.34
C ARG A 94 -12.88 4.23 -10.69
N GLU A 95 -12.99 5.38 -11.37
CA GLU A 95 -13.65 5.46 -12.68
C GLU A 95 -12.97 4.55 -13.73
N GLY A 96 -11.63 4.54 -13.78
CA GLY A 96 -10.88 3.66 -14.69
C GLY A 96 -11.11 2.18 -14.38
N ALA A 97 -11.08 1.80 -13.10
CA ALA A 97 -11.33 0.44 -12.65
C ALA A 97 -12.79 0.00 -12.89
N GLU A 98 -13.78 0.87 -12.67
CA GLU A 98 -15.20 0.58 -12.94
C GLU A 98 -15.43 0.30 -14.43
N ARG A 99 -14.78 1.05 -15.33
CA ARG A 99 -14.86 0.81 -16.78
C ARG A 99 -14.26 -0.53 -17.19
N LEU A 100 -13.17 -0.94 -16.54
CA LEU A 100 -12.43 -2.16 -16.90
C LEU A 100 -13.06 -3.42 -16.29
N PHE A 101 -13.50 -3.34 -15.03
CA PHE A 101 -13.91 -4.50 -14.23
C PHE A 101 -15.41 -4.57 -13.96
N GLY A 102 -16.17 -3.49 -14.20
CA GLY A 102 -17.59 -3.41 -13.84
C GLY A 102 -17.81 -3.72 -12.37
N ASP A 103 -18.81 -4.54 -12.06
CA ASP A 103 -19.16 -4.93 -10.68
C ASP A 103 -18.04 -5.69 -9.95
N ARG A 104 -17.09 -6.28 -10.68
CA ARG A 104 -15.96 -6.99 -10.09
C ARG A 104 -14.99 -6.06 -9.35
N ILE A 105 -15.11 -4.75 -9.52
CA ILE A 105 -14.36 -3.78 -8.72
C ILE A 105 -14.59 -3.97 -7.21
N LEU A 106 -15.75 -4.51 -6.81
CA LEU A 106 -16.08 -4.81 -5.42
C LEU A 106 -15.14 -5.88 -4.80
N GLU A 107 -14.51 -6.72 -5.62
CA GLU A 107 -13.51 -7.72 -5.18
C GLU A 107 -12.27 -7.06 -4.53
N TYR A 108 -11.98 -5.80 -4.89
CA TYR A 108 -10.84 -5.03 -4.37
C TYR A 108 -11.16 -4.30 -3.05
N GLY A 109 -12.44 -4.26 -2.65
CA GLY A 109 -12.89 -3.56 -1.46
C GLY A 109 -13.12 -2.06 -1.64
N ALA A 110 -13.33 -1.35 -0.54
CA ALA A 110 -13.69 0.07 -0.57
C ALA A 110 -12.53 0.95 -1.04
N ILE A 111 -12.74 1.73 -2.09
CA ILE A 111 -11.74 2.65 -2.65
C ILE A 111 -11.83 3.99 -1.91
N LYS A 112 -10.79 4.33 -1.13
CA LYS A 112 -10.70 5.59 -0.37
C LYS A 112 -9.32 6.20 -0.49
N GLY A 113 -9.27 7.52 -0.44
CA GLY A 113 -8.03 8.28 -0.44
C GLY A 113 -7.37 8.35 0.93
N VAL A 114 -6.15 8.85 0.95
CA VAL A 114 -5.38 9.14 2.17
C VAL A 114 -5.21 10.65 2.38
N PRO A 115 -5.00 11.11 3.63
CA PRO A 115 -4.73 12.51 3.90
C PRO A 115 -3.49 13.00 3.14
N LYS A 116 -3.59 14.16 2.47
CA LYS A 116 -2.49 14.73 1.67
C LYS A 116 -1.20 14.94 2.47
N ASN A 117 -1.31 15.31 3.74
CA ASN A 117 -0.18 15.49 4.65
C ASN A 117 0.48 14.17 5.09
N ARG A 118 -0.06 13.02 4.68
CA ARG A 118 0.49 11.68 4.93
C ARG A 118 0.97 11.00 3.66
N VAL A 119 1.17 11.77 2.58
CA VAL A 119 1.75 11.29 1.33
C VAL A 119 3.12 11.93 1.15
N GLN A 120 4.15 11.10 1.13
CA GLN A 120 5.52 11.47 0.77
C GLN A 120 5.79 11.05 -0.68
N LEU A 121 6.33 11.98 -1.46
CA LEU A 121 6.70 11.72 -2.84
C LEU A 121 8.07 11.06 -2.86
N SER A 122 8.18 9.93 -3.55
CA SER A 122 9.49 9.32 -3.79
C SER A 122 10.31 10.13 -4.77
N ARG A 123 11.63 9.89 -4.73
CA ARG A 123 12.58 10.33 -5.76
C ARG A 123 13.23 9.11 -6.39
N ASP A 124 13.63 9.24 -7.65
CA ASP A 124 14.43 8.21 -8.29
C ASP A 124 15.78 8.09 -7.59
N LEU A 125 16.26 6.86 -7.43
CA LEU A 125 17.47 6.48 -6.69
C LEU A 125 17.45 6.94 -5.22
N GLU A 126 16.26 7.22 -4.67
CA GLU A 126 16.14 7.52 -3.25
C GLU A 126 16.48 6.30 -2.41
N ILE A 127 17.32 6.49 -1.39
CA ILE A 127 17.63 5.45 -0.43
C ILE A 127 16.82 5.70 0.84
N ILE A 128 16.03 4.71 1.22
CA ILE A 128 15.37 4.66 2.53
C ILE A 128 16.09 3.63 3.42
N HIS A 129 16.23 3.97 4.69
CA HIS A 129 16.93 3.16 5.68
C HIS A 129 15.96 2.69 6.77
N PRO A 130 15.12 1.68 6.51
CA PRO A 130 14.55 0.91 7.59
C PRO A 130 15.69 0.14 8.28
N ASP A 131 15.59 -0.02 9.59
CA ASP A 131 16.68 -0.54 10.42
C ASP A 131 17.24 -1.88 9.90
N GLY A 132 18.57 -2.00 9.85
CA GLY A 132 19.27 -3.17 9.33
C GLY A 132 19.17 -3.42 7.81
N ALA A 133 18.52 -2.53 7.05
CA ALA A 133 18.40 -2.65 5.59
C ALA A 133 18.52 -1.30 4.88
N SER A 134 18.68 -1.33 3.56
CA SER A 134 18.61 -0.14 2.71
C SER A 134 17.86 -0.50 1.45
N PHE A 135 16.88 0.32 1.08
CA PHE A 135 16.11 0.15 -0.14
C PHE A 135 16.41 1.33 -1.05
N GLU A 136 16.89 1.04 -2.24
CA GLU A 136 17.02 2.01 -3.33
C GLU A 136 15.73 1.97 -4.16
N LEU A 137 15.09 3.12 -4.30
CA LEU A 137 13.86 3.26 -5.06
C LEU A 137 14.22 3.56 -6.52
N HIS A 138 13.90 2.65 -7.42
CA HIS A 138 14.01 2.88 -8.86
C HIS A 138 12.65 3.27 -9.44
N TRP A 139 12.58 4.39 -10.14
CA TRP A 139 11.43 4.71 -10.95
C TRP A 139 11.44 3.86 -12.21
N THR A 140 10.37 3.09 -12.41
CA THR A 140 10.16 2.23 -13.59
C THR A 140 8.89 2.65 -14.36
N PRO A 141 8.83 3.89 -14.89
CA PRO A 141 7.64 4.37 -15.59
C PRO A 141 7.43 3.59 -16.90
N GLY A 142 6.18 3.23 -17.17
CA GLY A 142 5.70 2.55 -18.37
C GLY A 142 4.19 2.62 -18.46
#